data_AF-A0AAU4MJ92-F1
#
_entry.id   AF-A0AAU4MJ92-F1
#
_cell.length_a   1.000
_cell.length_b   1.000
_cell.length_c   1.000
_cell.angle_alpha   90.00
_cell.angle_beta   90.00
_cell.angle_gamma   90.00
#
_symmetry.space_group_name_H-M   'P 1'
#
loop_
_entity.id
_entity.type
_entity.pdbx_description
1 polymer ?
#
loop_
_entity_poly.entity_id
_entity_poly.type
_entity_poly.pdbx_seq_one_letter_code
_entity_poly.pdbx_strand_id
1 'polypeptide(L)'
;MTELTAGPGTTALTVDQVVGRMKELGAALAPGDGVGVFNGMYLTVTELVRDRLAATWFDDPAAVAILDGVFAGRYLAAVDAVAAGSRPPACWRPLFELRGHPGIHPLQFALAGMNAHIEHDLPLAVVDTCRTLGREPLDIAADYRRVNGLLADVEAQVRTALLPVPEPLDAADPLLHLCGVWSVDRAREAAWASVLALWRLRTVPLAYAAAATALDGSVGLVGRALLTPLGPRMRAGVPPVAGSGPARGAAGGQAQLECSGLPSA
;
A
#
# COMPACT_ATOMS: atom_id res chain seq x y z
N MET A 1 23.35 26.14 -8.19
CA MET A 1 24.13 25.64 -7.04
C MET A 1 23.94 26.63 -5.91
N THR A 2 22.90 26.44 -5.11
CA THR A 2 22.64 27.28 -3.93
C THR A 2 22.14 26.33 -2.84
N GLU A 3 23.03 25.96 -1.95
CA GLU A 3 22.75 25.13 -0.78
C GLU A 3 21.84 25.90 0.18
N LEU A 4 20.71 25.30 0.53
CA LEU A 4 19.90 25.70 1.67
C LEU A 4 20.50 25.01 2.91
N THR A 5 21.19 25.77 3.76
CA THR A 5 21.80 25.26 4.98
C THR A 5 20.75 25.09 6.08
N ALA A 6 20.53 23.84 6.50
CA ALA A 6 19.78 23.48 7.70
C ALA A 6 20.75 22.95 8.78
N GLY A 7 20.51 23.32 10.04
CA GLY A 7 21.26 22.80 11.20
C GLY A 7 21.08 21.29 11.39
N PRO A 8 21.84 20.65 12.30
CA PRO A 8 21.94 19.20 12.37
C PRO A 8 20.65 18.61 12.95
N GLY A 9 19.78 18.16 12.06
CA GLY A 9 18.58 17.38 12.32
C GLY A 9 18.11 16.81 11.00
N THR A 10 18.17 15.50 10.84
CA THR A 10 17.92 14.71 9.63
C THR A 10 17.08 15.43 8.57
N THR A 11 17.71 15.89 7.50
CA THR A 11 17.03 16.48 6.34
C THR A 11 16.01 15.49 5.81
N ALA A 12 14.76 15.93 5.63
CA ALA A 12 13.72 15.12 5.00
C ALA A 12 14.17 14.67 3.60
N LEU A 13 13.83 13.45 3.22
CA LEU A 13 14.12 12.92 1.89
C LEU A 13 13.41 13.77 0.83
N THR A 14 14.05 14.00 -0.32
CA THR A 14 13.35 14.55 -1.47
C THR A 14 12.42 13.50 -2.08
N VAL A 15 11.39 13.92 -2.81
CA VAL A 15 10.46 13.00 -3.48
C VAL A 15 11.20 12.02 -4.42
N ASP A 16 12.24 12.47 -5.11
CA ASP A 16 13.06 11.59 -5.96
C ASP A 16 13.88 10.57 -5.15
N GLN A 17 14.41 10.97 -3.99
CA GLN A 17 15.10 10.04 -3.08
C GLN A 17 14.12 9.00 -2.52
N VAL A 18 12.89 9.41 -2.17
CA VAL A 18 11.83 8.51 -1.74
C VAL A 18 11.53 7.49 -2.85
N VAL A 19 11.26 7.96 -4.06
CA VAL A 19 10.97 7.08 -5.21
C VAL A 19 12.11 6.09 -5.46
N GLY A 20 13.36 6.56 -5.43
CA GLY A 20 14.54 5.69 -5.57
C GLY A 20 14.58 4.61 -4.49
N ARG A 21 14.44 5.00 -3.22
CA ARG A 21 14.47 4.08 -2.08
C ARG A 21 13.34 3.05 -2.13
N MET A 22 12.13 3.45 -2.53
CA MET A 22 10.99 2.55 -2.67
C MET A 22 11.17 1.56 -3.82
N LYS A 23 11.81 1.96 -4.93
CA LYS A 23 12.15 1.05 -6.03
C LYS A 23 13.19 0.01 -5.60
N GLU A 24 14.24 0.44 -4.91
CA GLU A 24 15.24 -0.46 -4.34
C GLU A 24 14.62 -1.46 -3.36
N LEU A 25 13.76 -0.97 -2.45
CA LEU A 25 13.05 -1.82 -1.52
C LEU A 25 12.18 -2.83 -2.26
N GLY A 26 11.38 -2.38 -3.23
CA GLY A 26 10.52 -3.27 -4.03
C GLY A 26 11.31 -4.36 -4.75
N ALA A 27 12.48 -4.03 -5.31
CA ALA A 27 13.35 -5.00 -5.99
C ALA A 27 13.99 -6.03 -5.04
N ALA A 28 14.17 -5.69 -3.77
CA ALA A 28 14.77 -6.57 -2.77
C ALA A 28 13.77 -7.54 -2.11
N LEU A 29 12.46 -7.30 -2.26
CA LEU A 29 11.41 -8.10 -1.61
C LEU A 29 10.97 -9.27 -2.49
N ALA A 30 10.62 -10.40 -1.84
CA ALA A 30 10.13 -11.57 -2.54
C ALA A 30 8.78 -11.30 -3.24
N PRO A 31 8.50 -11.93 -4.38
CA PRO A 31 7.18 -11.86 -5.00
C PRO A 31 6.06 -12.27 -4.02
N GLY A 32 5.03 -11.44 -3.92
CA GLY A 32 3.90 -11.67 -3.01
C GLY A 32 4.15 -11.28 -1.55
N ASP A 33 5.31 -10.70 -1.22
CA ASP A 33 5.55 -10.13 0.10
C ASP A 33 4.58 -8.96 0.38
N GLY A 34 3.89 -9.01 1.52
CA GLY A 34 2.88 -8.03 1.89
C GLY A 34 3.39 -6.60 2.03
N VAL A 35 4.64 -6.42 2.50
CA VAL A 35 5.28 -5.09 2.50
C VAL A 35 5.55 -4.66 1.07
N GLY A 36 5.95 -5.58 0.19
CA GLY A 36 6.13 -5.32 -1.24
C GLY A 36 4.83 -4.88 -1.92
N VAL A 37 3.70 -5.50 -1.57
CA VAL A 37 2.38 -5.12 -2.08
C VAL A 37 2.03 -3.68 -1.70
N PHE A 38 2.16 -3.33 -0.42
CA PHE A 38 1.92 -1.95 0.02
C PHE A 38 2.91 -0.96 -0.61
N ASN A 39 4.21 -1.31 -0.63
CA ASN A 39 5.26 -0.48 -1.20
C ASN A 39 5.01 -0.14 -2.67
N GLY A 40 4.59 -1.11 -3.49
CA GLY A 40 4.28 -0.90 -4.90
C GLY A 40 3.12 0.07 -5.09
N MET A 41 2.04 -0.08 -4.30
CA MET A 41 0.91 0.85 -4.34
C MET A 41 1.32 2.26 -3.89
N TYR A 42 2.08 2.37 -2.80
CA TYR A 42 2.53 3.66 -2.31
C TYR A 42 3.50 4.34 -3.29
N LEU A 43 4.37 3.58 -3.96
CA LEU A 43 5.28 4.11 -4.98
C LEU A 43 4.49 4.77 -6.12
N THR A 44 3.40 4.14 -6.59
CA THR A 44 2.52 4.73 -7.60
C THR A 44 1.96 6.08 -7.15
N VAL A 45 1.50 6.19 -5.90
CA VAL A 45 1.01 7.45 -5.33
C VAL A 45 2.12 8.51 -5.31
N THR A 46 3.31 8.16 -4.81
CA THR A 46 4.43 9.10 -4.70
C THR A 46 4.91 9.58 -6.07
N GLU A 47 4.95 8.71 -7.09
CA GLU A 47 5.28 9.11 -8.46
C GLU A 47 4.24 10.10 -9.03
N LEU A 48 2.94 9.88 -8.77
CA LEU A 48 1.91 10.84 -9.16
C LEU A 48 2.07 12.18 -8.43
N VAL A 49 2.39 12.17 -7.13
CA VAL A 49 2.67 13.40 -6.37
C VAL A 49 3.87 14.13 -6.95
N ARG A 50 4.97 13.44 -7.27
CA ARG A 50 6.14 14.01 -7.95
C ARG A 50 5.75 14.73 -9.24
N ASP A 51 4.96 14.08 -10.08
CA ASP A 51 4.55 14.65 -11.36
C ASP A 51 3.63 15.87 -11.17
N ARG A 52 2.79 15.87 -10.12
CA ARG A 52 1.94 17.02 -9.76
C ARG A 52 2.71 18.17 -9.12
N LEU A 53 3.82 17.91 -8.44
CA LEU A 53 4.72 18.95 -7.93
C LEU A 53 5.44 19.71 -9.05
N ALA A 54 5.72 19.04 -10.17
CA ALA A 54 6.25 19.68 -11.37
C ALA A 54 5.20 20.51 -12.12
N ALA A 55 3.92 20.23 -11.90
CA ALA A 55 2.80 21.00 -12.42
C ALA A 55 2.36 22.11 -11.42
N THR A 56 1.67 23.15 -11.90
CA THR A 56 1.05 24.18 -11.03
C THR A 56 -0.22 23.65 -10.37
N TRP A 57 -0.15 22.48 -9.72
CA TRP A 57 -1.30 21.79 -9.15
C TRP A 57 -1.49 22.06 -7.65
N PHE A 58 -0.43 22.39 -6.92
CA PHE A 58 -0.47 22.73 -5.50
C PHE A 58 -0.37 24.24 -5.31
N ASP A 59 -1.01 24.74 -4.25
CA ASP A 59 -0.90 26.15 -3.87
C ASP A 59 0.49 26.42 -3.27
N ASP A 60 1.02 25.47 -2.50
CA ASP A 60 2.41 25.47 -2.00
C ASP A 60 3.11 24.13 -2.29
N PRO A 61 3.70 23.96 -3.48
CA PRO A 61 4.42 22.74 -3.84
C PRO A 61 5.64 22.47 -2.94
N ALA A 62 6.26 23.50 -2.37
CA ALA A 62 7.41 23.31 -1.49
C ALA A 62 7.01 22.69 -0.15
N ALA A 63 5.91 23.16 0.44
CA ALA A 63 5.35 22.57 1.66
C ALA A 63 4.91 21.12 1.44
N VAL A 64 4.31 20.83 0.28
CA VAL A 64 3.90 19.47 -0.08
C VAL A 64 5.10 18.55 -0.29
N ALA A 65 6.16 19.01 -0.94
CA ALA A 65 7.38 18.21 -1.12
C ALA A 65 8.05 17.86 0.22
N ILE A 66 8.05 18.78 1.18
CA ILE A 66 8.56 18.51 2.54
C ILE A 66 7.66 17.50 3.25
N LEU A 67 6.33 17.67 3.17
CA LEU A 67 5.39 16.73 3.76
C LEU A 67 5.56 15.32 3.17
N ASP A 68 5.67 15.18 1.86
CA ASP A 68 5.89 13.90 1.17
C ASP A 68 7.16 13.21 1.68
N GLY A 69 8.27 13.94 1.75
CA GLY A 69 9.55 13.44 2.28
C GLY A 69 9.49 12.98 3.74
N VAL A 70 8.89 13.81 4.61
CA VAL A 70 8.72 13.48 6.03
C VAL A 70 7.79 12.27 6.20
N PHE A 71 6.71 12.23 5.43
CA PHE A 71 5.71 11.17 5.46
C PHE A 71 6.30 9.84 5.02
N ALA A 72 6.93 9.79 3.85
CA ALA A 72 7.61 8.61 3.34
C ALA A 72 8.74 8.14 4.26
N GLY A 73 9.48 9.09 4.84
CA GLY A 73 10.55 8.81 5.79
C GLY A 73 10.07 8.00 7.00
N ARG A 74 8.82 8.16 7.45
CA ARG A 74 8.27 7.35 8.56
C ARG A 74 8.12 5.89 8.21
N TYR A 75 7.53 5.61 7.05
CA TYR A 75 7.38 4.25 6.54
C TYR A 75 8.75 3.60 6.32
N LEU A 76 9.67 4.30 5.66
CA LEU A 76 11.02 3.80 5.39
C LEU A 76 11.80 3.56 6.69
N ALA A 77 11.66 4.42 7.70
CA ALA A 77 12.24 4.17 9.02
C ALA A 77 11.67 2.92 9.71
N ALA A 78 10.39 2.61 9.53
CA ALA A 78 9.80 1.37 10.03
C ALA A 78 10.37 0.14 9.32
N VAL A 79 10.61 0.22 8.00
CA VAL A 79 11.29 -0.82 7.21
C VAL A 79 12.72 -1.03 7.70
N ASP A 80 13.48 0.06 7.83
CA ASP A 80 14.88 0.00 8.25
C ASP A 80 15.02 -0.51 9.69
N ALA A 81 14.10 -0.13 10.59
CA ALA A 81 14.06 -0.66 11.96
C ALA A 81 13.91 -2.18 11.97
N VAL A 82 12.99 -2.73 11.18
CA VAL A 82 12.80 -4.19 11.07
C VAL A 82 14.03 -4.86 10.48
N ALA A 83 14.62 -4.29 9.43
CA ALA A 83 15.85 -4.82 8.82
C ALA A 83 17.03 -4.84 9.79
N ALA A 84 17.09 -3.88 10.72
CA ALA A 84 18.08 -3.81 11.79
C ALA A 84 17.73 -4.69 13.03
N GLY A 85 16.66 -5.50 12.98
CA GLY A 85 16.21 -6.32 14.11
C GLY A 85 15.57 -5.52 15.25
N SER A 86 15.27 -4.24 15.03
CA SER A 86 14.57 -3.38 15.98
C SER A 86 13.06 -3.48 15.84
N ARG A 87 12.34 -3.06 16.88
CA ARG A 87 10.87 -3.13 16.90
C ARG A 87 10.28 -1.86 16.25
N PRO A 88 9.49 -1.98 15.16
CA PRO A 88 8.85 -0.82 14.54
C PRO A 88 7.69 -0.28 15.41
N PRO A 89 7.10 0.88 15.05
CA PRO A 89 5.84 1.37 15.64
C PRO A 89 4.76 0.30 15.64
N ALA A 90 3.90 0.31 16.66
CA ALA A 90 2.87 -0.72 16.85
C ALA A 90 1.87 -0.82 15.68
N CYS A 91 1.62 0.28 14.98
CA CYS A 91 0.78 0.36 13.78
C CYS A 91 1.31 -0.48 12.62
N TRP A 92 2.63 -0.58 12.47
CA TRP A 92 3.30 -1.27 11.38
C TRP A 92 3.58 -2.75 11.66
N ARG A 93 3.70 -3.13 12.94
CA ARG A 93 4.02 -4.52 13.36
C ARG A 93 3.17 -5.59 12.67
N PRO A 94 1.83 -5.48 12.58
CA PRO A 94 1.01 -6.53 12.01
C PRO A 94 1.39 -6.86 10.56
N LEU A 95 1.66 -5.84 9.75
CA LEU A 95 2.06 -6.04 8.35
C LEU A 95 3.40 -6.74 8.26
N PHE A 96 4.39 -6.32 9.05
CA PHE A 96 5.72 -6.96 9.04
C PHE A 96 5.70 -8.39 9.58
N GLU A 97 4.91 -8.66 10.63
CA GLU A 97 4.78 -9.99 11.23
C GLU A 97 4.08 -10.99 10.29
N LEU A 98 3.09 -10.53 9.51
CA LEU A 98 2.25 -11.37 8.67
C LEU A 98 2.57 -11.29 7.17
N ARG A 99 3.62 -10.56 6.77
CA ARG A 99 3.99 -10.24 5.38
C ARG A 99 4.09 -11.43 4.42
N GLY A 100 4.33 -12.64 4.92
CA GLY A 100 4.43 -13.87 4.12
C GLY A 100 3.30 -14.87 4.36
N HIS A 101 2.25 -14.50 5.10
CA HIS A 101 1.23 -15.45 5.53
C HIS A 101 0.36 -15.92 4.35
N PRO A 102 0.29 -17.23 4.05
CA PRO A 102 -0.31 -17.73 2.82
C PRO A 102 -1.84 -17.62 2.76
N GLY A 103 -2.48 -17.33 3.89
CA GLY A 103 -3.93 -17.13 4.01
C GLY A 103 -4.38 -15.67 4.03
N ILE A 104 -3.48 -14.71 3.77
CA ILE A 104 -3.81 -13.28 3.70
C ILE A 104 -3.76 -12.83 2.24
N HIS A 105 -4.79 -12.12 1.82
CA HIS A 105 -4.92 -11.63 0.45
C HIS A 105 -4.05 -10.37 0.21
N PRO A 106 -3.46 -10.17 -0.98
CA PRO A 106 -2.71 -8.94 -1.31
C PRO A 106 -3.44 -7.65 -0.97
N LEU A 107 -4.76 -7.60 -1.21
CA LEU A 107 -5.60 -6.46 -0.83
C LEU A 107 -5.57 -6.16 0.67
N GLN A 108 -5.56 -7.18 1.53
CA GLN A 108 -5.46 -6.98 2.98
C GLN A 108 -4.10 -6.37 3.35
N PHE A 109 -3.01 -6.78 2.69
CA PHE A 109 -1.70 -6.16 2.90
C PHE A 109 -1.67 -4.69 2.48
N ALA A 110 -2.26 -4.36 1.32
CA ALA A 110 -2.39 -2.98 0.88
C ALA A 110 -3.18 -2.14 1.89
N LEU A 111 -4.36 -2.60 2.32
CA LEU A 111 -5.21 -1.91 3.28
C LEU A 111 -4.54 -1.77 4.65
N ALA A 112 -3.82 -2.79 5.14
CA ALA A 112 -3.10 -2.73 6.41
C ALA A 112 -1.96 -1.69 6.37
N GLY A 113 -1.21 -1.62 5.26
CA GLY A 113 -0.20 -0.61 5.07
C GLY A 113 -0.79 0.79 4.95
N MET A 114 -1.90 0.96 4.21
CA MET A 114 -2.60 2.25 4.13
C MET A 114 -3.14 2.69 5.50
N ASN A 115 -3.70 1.77 6.29
CA ASN A 115 -4.15 2.04 7.65
C ASN A 115 -2.99 2.57 8.52
N ALA A 116 -1.85 1.88 8.55
CA ALA A 116 -0.68 2.33 9.30
C ALA A 116 -0.16 3.69 8.81
N HIS A 117 -0.05 3.86 7.49
CA HIS A 117 0.54 5.06 6.92
C HIS A 117 -0.41 6.27 7.04
N ILE A 118 -1.66 6.15 6.62
CA ILE A 118 -2.62 7.26 6.62
C ILE A 118 -3.05 7.62 8.03
N GLU A 119 -3.37 6.66 8.90
CA GLU A 119 -3.96 7.00 10.20
C GLU A 119 -2.93 7.27 11.30
N HIS A 120 -1.69 6.80 11.17
CA HIS A 120 -0.62 7.05 12.14
C HIS A 120 0.50 7.93 11.61
N ASP A 121 1.12 7.58 10.48
CA ASP A 121 2.30 8.32 10.01
C ASP A 121 1.94 9.73 9.51
N LEU A 122 0.81 9.88 8.79
CA LEU A 122 0.40 11.14 8.20
C LEU A 122 0.12 12.23 9.25
N PRO A 123 -0.64 11.98 10.34
CA PRO A 123 -0.83 13.00 11.38
C PRO A 123 0.48 13.50 11.98
N LEU A 124 1.42 12.58 12.25
CA LEU A 124 2.73 12.91 12.79
C LEU A 124 3.60 13.64 11.76
N ALA A 125 3.51 13.29 10.48
CA ALA A 125 4.25 13.96 9.41
C ALA A 125 3.74 15.39 9.17
N VAL A 126 2.43 15.60 9.21
CA VAL A 126 1.81 16.92 9.12
C VAL A 126 2.24 17.81 10.28
N VAL A 127 2.19 17.30 11.52
CA VAL A 127 2.64 18.05 12.71
C VAL A 127 4.11 18.45 12.59
N ASP A 128 4.99 17.53 12.20
CA ASP A 128 6.42 17.82 12.05
C ASP A 128 6.71 18.80 10.91
N THR A 129 5.97 18.69 9.80
CA THR A 129 6.07 19.63 8.67
C THR A 129 5.65 21.04 9.08
N CYS A 130 4.50 21.18 9.75
CA CYS A 130 4.03 22.47 10.28
C CYS A 130 5.04 23.08 11.26
N ARG A 131 5.64 22.29 12.15
CA ARG A 131 6.70 22.77 13.07
C ARG A 131 7.93 23.25 12.30
N THR A 132 8.37 22.48 11.31
CA THR A 132 9.54 22.80 10.49
C THR A 132 9.34 24.08 9.70
N LEU A 133 8.14 24.30 9.16
CA LEU A 133 7.79 25.47 8.37
C LEU A 133 7.36 26.68 9.21
N GLY A 134 7.17 26.53 10.52
CA GLY A 134 6.61 27.57 11.38
C GLY A 134 5.17 27.95 11.02
N ARG A 135 4.37 26.98 10.55
CA ARG A 135 2.99 27.16 10.09
C ARG A 135 1.99 26.42 10.97
N GLU A 136 0.74 26.85 10.94
CA GLU A 136 -0.37 26.14 11.56
C GLU A 136 -0.95 25.10 10.57
N PRO A 137 -1.58 24.00 11.03
CA PRO A 137 -2.17 22.99 10.14
C PRO A 137 -3.16 23.57 9.15
N LEU A 138 -3.93 24.59 9.55
CA LEU A 138 -4.90 25.23 8.67
C LEU A 138 -4.25 25.89 7.44
N ASP A 139 -2.98 26.30 7.53
CA ASP A 139 -2.25 26.92 6.42
C ASP A 139 -1.93 25.94 5.29
N ILE A 140 -1.89 24.63 5.59
CA ILE A 140 -1.61 23.56 4.60
C ILE A 140 -2.83 22.68 4.31
N ALA A 141 -3.98 22.99 4.91
CA ALA A 141 -5.18 22.16 4.83
C ALA A 141 -5.77 22.09 3.41
N ALA A 142 -5.58 23.12 2.59
CA ALA A 142 -6.07 23.15 1.22
C ALA A 142 -5.35 22.08 0.36
N ASP A 143 -4.02 22.11 0.33
CA ASP A 143 -3.22 21.13 -0.41
C ASP A 143 -3.33 19.72 0.20
N TYR A 144 -3.42 19.60 1.53
CA TYR A 144 -3.71 18.33 2.19
C TYR A 144 -4.99 17.68 1.65
N ARG A 145 -6.09 18.44 1.51
CA ARG A 145 -7.35 17.93 0.98
C ARG A 145 -7.31 17.70 -0.53
N ARG A 146 -6.54 18.51 -1.26
CA ARG A 146 -6.38 18.38 -2.71
C ARG A 146 -5.84 16.99 -3.08
N VAL A 147 -4.91 16.45 -2.29
CA VAL A 147 -4.36 15.09 -2.43
C VAL A 147 -5.42 13.99 -2.36
N ASN A 148 -6.56 14.20 -1.67
CA ASN A 148 -7.63 13.19 -1.59
C ASN A 148 -8.13 12.78 -2.97
N GLY A 149 -8.25 13.73 -3.91
CA GLY A 149 -8.66 13.42 -5.29
C GLY A 149 -7.70 12.48 -6.01
N LEU A 150 -6.39 12.66 -5.81
CA LEU A 150 -5.37 11.78 -6.37
C LEU A 150 -5.43 10.37 -5.76
N LEU A 151 -5.68 10.29 -4.45
CA LEU A 151 -5.77 9.00 -3.76
C LEU A 151 -7.04 8.23 -4.14
N ALA A 152 -8.14 8.91 -4.43
CA ALA A 152 -9.37 8.28 -4.92
C ALA A 152 -9.15 7.57 -6.27
N ASP A 153 -8.43 8.20 -7.20
CA ASP A 153 -8.08 7.61 -8.49
C ASP A 153 -7.21 6.35 -8.33
N VAL A 154 -6.23 6.39 -7.41
CA VAL A 154 -5.37 5.25 -7.11
C VAL A 154 -6.14 4.14 -6.39
N GLU A 155 -7.03 4.47 -5.45
CA GLU A 155 -7.88 3.48 -4.78
C GLU A 155 -8.72 2.69 -5.80
N ALA A 156 -9.33 3.39 -6.77
CA ALA A 156 -10.10 2.75 -7.84
C ALA A 156 -9.23 1.79 -8.68
N GLN A 157 -8.00 2.17 -9.00
CA GLN A 157 -7.05 1.33 -9.72
C GLN A 157 -6.63 0.10 -8.90
N VAL A 158 -6.29 0.28 -7.62
CA VAL A 158 -5.90 -0.80 -6.70
C VAL A 158 -7.04 -1.78 -6.52
N ARG A 159 -8.27 -1.28 -6.33
CA ARG A 159 -9.48 -2.10 -6.24
C ARG A 159 -9.69 -2.91 -7.51
N THR A 160 -9.54 -2.30 -8.69
CA THR A 160 -9.68 -2.97 -9.98
C THR A 160 -8.60 -4.04 -10.20
N ALA A 161 -7.36 -3.75 -9.80
CA ALA A 161 -6.22 -4.65 -10.02
C ALA A 161 -6.16 -5.82 -9.02
N LEU A 162 -6.65 -5.60 -7.79
CA LEU A 162 -6.53 -6.57 -6.70
C LEU A 162 -7.83 -7.27 -6.32
N LEU A 163 -9.01 -6.78 -6.68
CA LEU A 163 -10.24 -7.56 -6.46
C LEU A 163 -10.30 -8.75 -7.43
N PRO A 164 -10.62 -9.95 -6.95
CA PRO A 164 -10.91 -11.07 -7.83
C PRO A 164 -12.08 -10.73 -8.77
N VAL A 165 -12.03 -11.20 -10.02
CA VAL A 165 -13.21 -11.21 -10.90
C VAL A 165 -14.31 -12.04 -10.22
N PRO A 166 -15.55 -11.56 -10.13
CA PRO A 166 -16.61 -12.29 -9.44
C PRO A 166 -16.95 -13.58 -10.19
N GLU A 167 -16.43 -14.70 -9.70
CA GLU A 167 -17.05 -16.02 -9.91
C GLU A 167 -18.34 -16.10 -9.08
N PRO A 168 -19.38 -16.83 -9.52
CA PRO A 168 -20.63 -16.87 -8.80
C PRO A 168 -20.45 -17.57 -7.43
N LEU A 169 -20.53 -16.75 -6.38
CA LEU A 169 -20.85 -17.08 -4.98
C LEU A 169 -19.68 -17.52 -4.06
N ASP A 170 -19.68 -16.88 -2.88
CA ASP A 170 -19.02 -17.20 -1.59
C ASP A 170 -17.61 -16.65 -1.29
N ALA A 171 -16.76 -16.35 -2.28
CA ALA A 171 -15.40 -15.82 -2.01
C ALA A 171 -15.31 -14.27 -1.98
N ALA A 172 -16.27 -13.56 -2.58
CA ALA A 172 -16.18 -12.10 -2.72
C ALA A 172 -16.65 -11.32 -1.47
N ASP A 173 -17.43 -11.94 -0.58
CA ASP A 173 -18.16 -11.22 0.47
C ASP A 173 -17.26 -10.57 1.55
N PRO A 174 -16.26 -11.27 2.14
CA PRO A 174 -15.42 -10.66 3.19
C PRO A 174 -14.49 -9.55 2.67
N LEU A 175 -13.93 -9.70 1.46
CA LEU A 175 -13.06 -8.68 0.87
C LEU A 175 -13.86 -7.47 0.37
N LEU A 176 -15.04 -7.69 -0.23
CA LEU A 176 -15.93 -6.59 -0.60
C LEU A 176 -16.43 -5.85 0.65
N HIS A 177 -16.76 -6.56 1.73
CA HIS A 177 -17.08 -5.95 3.01
C HIS A 177 -15.90 -5.14 3.55
N LEU A 178 -14.68 -5.69 3.54
CA LEU A 178 -13.47 -4.99 3.99
C LEU A 178 -13.23 -3.69 3.19
N CYS A 179 -13.35 -3.74 1.87
CA CYS A 179 -13.22 -2.59 0.99
C CYS A 179 -14.41 -1.62 1.05
N GLY A 180 -15.54 -2.04 1.65
CA GLY A 180 -16.69 -1.18 1.91
C GLY A 180 -16.62 -0.50 3.28
N VAL A 181 -16.02 -1.16 4.27
CA VAL A 181 -15.82 -0.63 5.63
C VAL A 181 -14.63 0.31 5.70
N TRP A 182 -13.54 -0.02 4.98
CA TRP A 182 -12.34 0.80 4.93
C TRP A 182 -12.36 1.70 3.68
N SER A 183 -12.18 3.01 3.88
CA SER A 183 -12.22 4.03 2.84
C SER A 183 -11.09 5.04 3.09
N VAL A 184 -10.35 5.38 2.04
CA VAL A 184 -9.28 6.39 2.11
C VAL A 184 -9.82 7.71 2.66
N ASP A 185 -10.98 8.15 2.22
CA ASP A 185 -11.59 9.41 2.66
C ASP A 185 -11.82 9.41 4.17
N ARG A 186 -12.42 8.33 4.71
CA ARG A 186 -12.64 8.22 6.17
C ARG A 186 -11.33 8.17 6.95
N ALA A 187 -10.36 7.40 6.47
CA ALA A 187 -9.04 7.34 7.09
C ALA A 187 -8.34 8.71 7.10
N ARG A 188 -8.48 9.48 6.01
CA ARG A 188 -7.90 10.83 5.91
C ARG A 188 -8.61 11.88 6.75
N GLU A 189 -9.92 11.78 6.92
CA GLU A 189 -10.66 12.62 7.87
C GLU A 189 -10.28 12.29 9.32
N ALA A 190 -10.15 11.00 9.68
CA ALA A 190 -9.64 10.59 10.98
C ALA A 190 -8.20 11.04 11.24
N ALA A 191 -7.34 10.96 10.21
CA ALA A 191 -5.98 11.49 10.24
C ALA A 191 -5.98 13.01 10.46
N TRP A 192 -6.86 13.76 9.78
CA TRP A 192 -6.97 15.21 9.96
C TRP A 192 -7.44 15.58 11.38
N ALA A 193 -8.40 14.85 11.95
CA ALA A 193 -8.79 15.03 13.34
C ALA A 193 -7.61 14.80 14.30
N SER A 194 -6.80 13.76 14.02
CA SER A 194 -5.58 13.46 14.79
C SER A 194 -4.53 14.56 14.65
N VAL A 195 -4.36 15.16 13.46
CA VAL A 195 -3.50 16.34 13.25
C VAL A 195 -3.90 17.46 14.19
N LEU A 196 -5.18 17.84 14.21
CA LEU A 196 -5.66 18.96 15.01
C LEU A 196 -5.47 18.70 16.52
N ALA A 197 -5.77 17.47 16.97
CA ALA A 197 -5.58 17.06 18.36
C ALA A 197 -4.10 17.09 18.77
N LEU A 198 -3.23 16.41 18.01
CA LEU A 198 -1.79 16.34 18.28
C LEU A 198 -1.14 17.73 18.19
N TRP A 199 -1.55 18.55 17.23
CA TRP A 199 -1.10 19.93 17.13
C TRP A 199 -1.45 20.74 18.37
N ARG A 200 -2.67 20.62 18.90
CA ARG A 200 -3.05 21.33 20.13
C ARG A 200 -2.27 20.84 21.35
N LEU A 201 -1.98 19.54 21.42
CA LEU A 201 -1.24 18.92 22.52
C LEU A 201 0.28 19.15 22.45
N ARG A 202 0.83 19.68 21.33
CA ARG A 202 2.28 19.82 21.09
C ARG A 202 3.05 20.59 22.16
N THR A 203 2.37 21.47 22.89
CA THR A 203 2.95 22.28 23.98
C THR A 203 2.93 21.57 25.34
N VAL A 204 2.32 20.39 25.43
CA VAL A 204 2.21 19.57 26.64
C VAL A 204 2.83 18.19 26.37
N PRO A 205 4.16 18.03 26.53
CA PRO A 205 4.90 16.86 26.01
C PRO A 205 4.36 15.50 26.45
N LEU A 206 3.97 15.36 27.73
CA LEU A 206 3.42 14.11 28.25
C LEU A 206 2.07 13.76 27.59
N ALA A 207 1.19 14.75 27.40
CA ALA A 207 -0.10 14.53 26.77
C ALA A 207 0.04 14.23 25.27
N TYR A 208 0.95 14.92 24.58
CA TYR A 208 1.30 14.62 23.19
C TYR A 208 1.79 13.19 23.04
N ALA A 209 2.76 12.76 23.86
CA ALA A 209 3.33 11.42 23.81
C ALA A 209 2.28 10.34 24.10
N ALA A 210 1.41 10.58 25.09
CA ALA A 210 0.31 9.67 25.41
C ALA A 210 -0.68 9.54 24.24
N ALA A 211 -1.07 10.66 23.61
CA ALA A 211 -1.96 10.67 22.45
C ALA A 211 -1.34 9.96 21.24
N ALA A 212 -0.06 10.23 20.93
CA ALA A 212 0.65 9.56 19.85
C ALA A 212 0.80 8.05 20.10
N THR A 213 1.08 7.64 21.34
CA THR A 213 1.16 6.22 21.72
C THR A 213 -0.20 5.53 21.61
N ALA A 214 -1.28 6.20 22.02
CA ALA A 214 -2.63 5.68 21.89
C ALA A 214 -3.02 5.50 20.42
N LEU A 215 -2.69 6.48 19.57
CA LEU A 215 -2.89 6.41 18.12
C LEU A 215 -2.13 5.23 17.50
N ASP A 216 -0.83 5.09 17.81
CA ASP A 216 0.00 3.97 17.35
C ASP A 216 -0.63 2.61 17.73
N GLY A 217 -1.05 2.47 18.99
CA GLY A 217 -1.70 1.27 19.50
C GLY A 217 -3.04 0.96 18.84
N SER A 218 -3.92 1.97 18.66
CA SER A 218 -5.24 1.79 18.07
C SER A 218 -5.16 1.44 16.59
N VAL A 219 -4.31 2.14 15.83
CA VAL A 219 -4.09 1.84 14.40
C VAL A 219 -3.49 0.44 14.24
N GLY A 220 -2.58 0.03 15.13
CA GLY A 220 -2.05 -1.33 15.15
C GLY A 220 -3.08 -2.41 15.49
N LEU A 221 -4.10 -2.09 16.30
CA LEU A 221 -5.23 -3.00 16.54
C LEU A 221 -6.06 -3.22 15.27
N VAL A 222 -6.39 -2.14 14.56
CA VAL A 222 -7.10 -2.22 13.28
C VAL A 222 -6.28 -3.00 12.26
N GLY A 223 -4.97 -2.74 12.17
CA GLY A 223 -4.06 -3.48 11.28
C GLY A 223 -4.10 -5.00 11.50
N ARG A 224 -4.19 -5.46 12.76
CA ARG A 224 -4.36 -6.90 13.07
C ARG A 224 -5.70 -7.45 12.58
N ALA A 225 -6.78 -6.69 12.73
CA ALA A 225 -8.10 -7.09 12.24
C ALA A 225 -8.13 -7.18 10.70
N LEU A 226 -7.55 -6.19 10.01
CA LEU A 226 -7.43 -6.16 8.53
C LEU A 226 -6.68 -7.38 7.98
N LEU A 227 -5.71 -7.90 8.74
CA LEU A 227 -4.86 -9.03 8.36
C LEU A 227 -5.39 -10.39 8.85
N THR A 228 -6.66 -10.48 9.23
CA THR A 228 -7.29 -11.76 9.58
C THR A 228 -7.26 -12.72 8.38
N PRO A 229 -6.64 -13.92 8.49
CA PRO A 229 -6.56 -14.83 7.36
C PRO A 229 -7.95 -15.31 6.89
N LEU A 230 -8.19 -15.26 5.58
CA LEU A 230 -9.48 -15.65 4.97
C LEU A 230 -9.51 -17.12 4.49
N GLY A 231 -8.46 -17.89 4.76
CA GLY A 231 -8.36 -19.33 4.49
C GLY A 231 -7.99 -19.70 3.04
N PRO A 232 -7.70 -20.99 2.75
CA PRO A 232 -7.12 -21.43 1.47
C PRO A 232 -8.01 -21.31 0.23
N ARG A 233 -9.31 -21.01 0.40
CA ARG A 233 -10.33 -21.13 -0.66
C ARG A 233 -10.40 -19.95 -1.63
N MET A 234 -9.63 -18.89 -1.41
CA MET A 234 -9.65 -17.69 -2.28
C MET A 234 -8.48 -17.61 -3.27
N ARG A 235 -7.70 -18.69 -3.45
CA ARG A 235 -6.70 -18.78 -4.52
C ARG A 235 -7.37 -19.14 -5.85
N ALA A 236 -7.98 -18.17 -6.53
CA ALA A 236 -8.37 -18.35 -7.92
C ALA A 236 -7.87 -17.15 -8.73
N GLY A 237 -7.03 -17.41 -9.75
CA GLY A 237 -6.74 -16.39 -10.75
C GLY A 237 -5.49 -16.47 -11.62
N VAL A 238 -4.71 -17.56 -11.68
CA VAL A 238 -3.80 -17.78 -12.83
C VAL A 238 -3.74 -19.28 -13.17
N PRO A 239 -4.41 -19.76 -14.22
CA PRO A 239 -4.13 -21.10 -14.74
C PRO A 239 -2.74 -21.10 -15.41
N PRO A 240 -1.96 -22.18 -15.32
CA PRO A 240 -0.72 -22.30 -16.08
C PRO A 240 -1.05 -22.32 -17.58
N VAL A 241 -0.34 -21.50 -18.35
CA VAL A 241 -0.41 -21.48 -19.82
C VAL A 241 -0.01 -22.87 -20.31
N ALA A 242 -0.98 -23.62 -20.84
CA ALA A 242 -0.72 -24.88 -21.51
C ALA A 242 0.13 -24.61 -22.76
N GLY A 243 1.35 -25.14 -22.77
CA GLY A 243 2.24 -25.10 -23.92
C GLY A 243 1.57 -25.77 -25.13
N SER A 244 1.58 -25.06 -26.24
CA SER A 244 1.12 -25.50 -27.55
C SER A 244 2.01 -26.62 -28.10
N GLY A 245 1.57 -27.87 -27.94
CA GLY A 245 2.05 -29.00 -28.73
C GLY A 245 1.33 -29.06 -30.08
N PRO A 246 2.00 -29.45 -31.19
CA PRO A 246 1.43 -29.33 -32.53
C PRO A 246 0.38 -30.42 -32.80
N ALA A 247 -0.70 -30.00 -33.46
CA ALA A 247 -1.76 -30.86 -33.96
C ALA A 247 -1.23 -31.85 -35.01
N ARG A 248 -1.44 -33.16 -34.80
CA ARG A 248 -1.33 -34.17 -35.85
C ARG A 248 -2.68 -34.29 -36.56
N GLY A 249 -2.71 -33.81 -37.80
CA GLY A 249 -3.83 -33.95 -38.72
C GLY A 249 -4.02 -35.39 -39.20
N ALA A 250 -5.28 -35.78 -39.30
CA ALA A 250 -5.75 -37.03 -39.86
C ALA A 250 -5.50 -37.08 -41.38
N ALA A 251 -5.01 -38.21 -41.88
CA ALA A 251 -5.02 -38.56 -43.29
C ALA A 251 -5.97 -39.75 -43.49
N GLY A 252 -6.93 -39.57 -44.39
CA GLY A 252 -7.87 -40.61 -44.81
C GLY A 252 -7.22 -41.64 -45.75
N GLY A 253 -7.89 -42.79 -45.86
CA GLY A 253 -7.58 -43.82 -46.84
C GLY A 253 -8.67 -44.89 -46.84
N GLN A 254 -9.56 -44.82 -47.83
CA GLN A 254 -10.43 -45.93 -48.22
C GLN A 254 -9.60 -47.00 -48.94
N ALA A 255 -9.88 -48.29 -48.70
CA ALA A 255 -9.87 -49.34 -49.72
C ALA A 255 -10.55 -50.62 -49.20
N GLN A 256 -11.50 -51.12 -49.98
CA GLN A 256 -12.15 -52.44 -49.88
C GLN A 256 -11.16 -53.56 -50.25
N LEU A 257 -11.39 -54.78 -49.75
CA LEU A 257 -11.52 -56.02 -50.56
C LEU A 257 -11.65 -57.27 -49.67
N GLU A 258 -12.63 -58.10 -50.03
CA GLU A 258 -12.94 -59.44 -49.50
C GLU A 258 -11.85 -60.47 -49.80
N CYS A 259 -11.70 -61.49 -48.94
CA CYS A 259 -11.73 -62.91 -49.33
C CYS A 259 -11.56 -63.85 -48.12
N SER A 260 -12.58 -64.67 -47.90
CA SER A 260 -12.59 -66.11 -47.63
C SER A 260 -11.34 -66.81 -47.05
N GLY A 261 -11.54 -67.57 -45.96
CA GLY A 261 -10.63 -68.65 -45.58
C GLY A 261 -10.78 -69.16 -44.14
N LEU A 262 -11.66 -70.14 -43.92
CA LEU A 262 -11.61 -71.09 -42.79
C LEU A 262 -10.41 -72.05 -42.96
N PRO A 263 -9.87 -72.64 -41.88
CA PRO A 263 -10.28 -74.03 -41.58
C PRO A 263 -10.38 -74.42 -40.08
N SER A 264 -11.02 -75.59 -39.90
CA SER A 264 -11.01 -76.57 -38.79
C SER A 264 -11.87 -76.29 -37.55
N ALA A 265 -13.08 -76.87 -37.49
CA ALA A 265 -13.36 -78.28 -37.13
C ALA A 265 -14.73 -78.69 -37.67
#